data_AF-A0A3P9L6T2-F1
#
_entry.id   AF-A0A3P9L6T2-F1
#
_cell.length_a   1.000
_cell.length_b   1.000
_cell.length_c   1.000
_cell.angle_alpha   90.00
_cell.angle_beta   90.00
_cell.angle_gamma   90.00
#
_symmetry.space_group_name_H-M   'P 1'
#
loop_
_entity.id
_entity.type
_entity.pdbx_description
1 polymer ?
#
loop_
_entity_poly.entity_id
_entity_poly.type
_entity_poly.pdbx_seq_one_letter_code
_entity_poly.pdbx_strand_id
1 'polypeptide(L)'
;MRRPAFCLLRHFAFPSLSVHKVTRTCCPHPGVLPAPLLCYKSTIPGHSCPHRRTVSSTADRHYTQELSGPEQRLLNRLYDGLVSGQRASLAESITLVETQHSRKKELAQVLLQRVLAYSRTQESCNGGRPMAFRVGLSGPPGAGKSSFIEVVGKMLTGRGHKVAVLAVDPSSCTTGGSLLGDKTRMTELSRDMNAFIRPSPTSGTLGGVTRTTNEAIVLCEGAGYDVILVETVGVGQSEFAVADMVDMFVLLIPPAGGDELQGIKRGIIERADLVVVTKSDGDLVVPARRIQTEYTSALKLLRRRTKSWNTKVVRASSYTSEGIPEVWAKMESYRHAMLSSGELQDRRRAQQKVWMWTLIQENVLCHFQNHPKVKEALPDLEEKVTRGVVSPGLAADLLLKAFSAQ
;
A
#
# COMPACT_ATOMS: atom_id res chain seq x y z
N MET A 1 27.18 -32.97 37.42
CA MET A 1 26.06 -32.55 38.30
C MET A 1 24.91 -32.08 37.39
N ARG A 2 24.02 -32.94 36.89
CA ARG A 2 22.72 -33.44 37.41
C ARG A 2 21.77 -32.40 38.07
N ARG A 3 20.81 -31.89 37.26
CA ARG A 3 19.32 -31.68 37.43
C ARG A 3 18.80 -30.80 38.61
N PRO A 4 17.51 -30.33 38.65
CA PRO A 4 16.24 -30.75 37.97
C PRO A 4 15.47 -29.61 37.23
N ALA A 5 14.56 -29.82 36.26
CA ALA A 5 13.26 -30.50 36.17
C ALA A 5 12.10 -29.80 36.94
N PHE A 6 11.11 -29.27 36.22
CA PHE A 6 9.70 -29.25 36.63
C PHE A 6 8.78 -29.31 35.40
N CYS A 7 7.94 -30.34 35.39
CA CYS A 7 6.91 -30.66 34.42
C CYS A 7 5.60 -30.73 35.21
N LEU A 8 4.52 -30.13 34.71
CA LEU A 8 3.18 -30.24 35.29
C LEU A 8 2.19 -30.62 34.19
N LEU A 9 1.63 -31.82 34.36
CA LEU A 9 0.53 -32.43 33.61
C LEU A 9 -0.68 -32.53 34.55
N ARG A 10 -1.88 -32.25 34.04
CA ARG A 10 -3.21 -32.84 34.37
C ARG A 10 -4.29 -32.02 33.64
N HIS A 11 -4.99 -32.55 32.63
CA HIS A 11 -6.14 -33.48 32.61
C HIS A 11 -7.53 -32.81 32.63
N PHE A 12 -8.50 -33.54 32.05
CA PHE A 12 -9.94 -33.26 31.82
C PHE A 12 -10.30 -32.45 30.56
N ALA A 13 -11.40 -32.66 29.85
CA ALA A 13 -12.27 -33.80 29.53
C ALA A 13 -13.20 -33.29 28.38
N PHE A 14 -13.57 -34.15 27.41
CA PHE A 14 -14.56 -33.84 26.37
C PHE A 14 -15.99 -33.82 26.91
N PRO A 15 -16.90 -33.13 26.22
CA PRO A 15 -18.13 -33.83 25.83
C PRO A 15 -18.43 -33.71 24.32
N SER A 16 -18.97 -34.83 23.83
CA SER A 16 -19.53 -35.12 22.52
C SER A 16 -20.74 -34.25 22.15
N LEU A 17 -20.84 -33.84 20.88
CA LEU A 17 -22.10 -33.43 20.26
C LEU A 17 -22.19 -33.99 18.83
N SER A 18 -23.41 -34.42 18.53
CA SER A 18 -23.79 -35.46 17.59
C SER A 18 -23.70 -35.11 16.10
N VAL A 19 -23.31 -36.12 15.33
CA VAL A 19 -23.34 -36.17 13.86
C VAL A 19 -24.75 -36.53 13.40
N HIS A 20 -25.44 -35.60 12.72
CA HIS A 20 -26.65 -35.93 11.98
C HIS A 20 -26.27 -36.53 10.61
N LYS A 21 -26.52 -37.83 10.47
CA LYS A 21 -26.61 -38.56 9.20
C LYS A 21 -27.85 -38.07 8.44
N VAL A 22 -27.68 -37.68 7.17
CA VAL A 22 -28.77 -37.66 6.19
C VAL A 22 -28.51 -38.77 5.19
N THR A 23 -29.42 -39.73 5.17
CA THR A 23 -29.44 -40.93 4.33
C THR A 23 -29.79 -40.59 2.89
N ARG A 24 -29.02 -41.16 1.95
CA ARG A 24 -29.35 -41.30 0.52
C ARG A 24 -30.15 -42.59 0.28
N THR A 25 -31.15 -42.49 -0.58
CA THR A 25 -31.84 -43.55 -1.34
C THR A 25 -32.48 -42.86 -2.56
N CYS A 26 -32.58 -43.33 -3.80
CA CYS A 26 -31.95 -44.33 -4.67
C CYS A 26 -32.34 -43.89 -6.12
N CYS A 27 -31.53 -44.28 -7.12
CA CYS A 27 -31.63 -44.11 -8.59
C CYS A 27 -32.94 -44.67 -9.23
N PRO A 28 -33.29 -44.50 -10.55
CA PRO A 28 -32.38 -44.51 -11.73
C PRO A 28 -32.70 -43.64 -12.98
N HIS A 29 -31.70 -43.59 -13.88
CA HIS A 29 -31.62 -43.12 -15.29
C HIS A 29 -32.54 -43.91 -16.28
N PRO A 30 -32.57 -43.67 -17.63
CA PRO A 30 -31.78 -42.78 -18.52
C PRO A 30 -32.59 -42.00 -19.61
N GLY A 31 -31.94 -41.13 -20.39
CA GLY A 31 -32.33 -40.95 -21.80
C GLY A 31 -32.09 -39.59 -22.49
N VAL A 32 -31.09 -39.56 -23.37
CA VAL A 32 -31.12 -39.01 -24.75
C VAL A 32 -31.18 -37.47 -24.97
N LEU A 33 -30.09 -36.95 -25.57
CA LEU A 33 -29.91 -35.68 -26.32
C LEU A 33 -30.91 -35.52 -27.49
N PRO A 34 -31.18 -34.34 -28.11
CA PRO A 34 -30.20 -33.29 -28.41
C PRO A 34 -30.69 -31.82 -28.30
N ALA A 35 -29.73 -30.90 -28.45
CA ALA A 35 -29.97 -29.47 -28.63
C ALA A 35 -30.77 -29.18 -29.91
N PRO A 36 -31.50 -28.04 -29.94
CA PRO A 36 -31.14 -27.07 -30.98
C PRO A 36 -31.12 -25.62 -30.47
N LEU A 37 -30.33 -24.82 -31.21
CA LEU A 37 -30.27 -23.37 -31.18
C LEU A 37 -31.67 -22.74 -31.16
N LEU A 38 -31.92 -21.87 -30.20
CA LEU A 38 -32.98 -20.86 -30.28
C LEU A 38 -32.44 -19.53 -29.78
N CYS A 39 -32.22 -18.66 -30.76
CA CYS A 39 -32.15 -17.22 -30.61
C CYS A 39 -33.39 -16.77 -29.82
N TYR A 40 -33.19 -16.18 -28.65
CA TYR A 40 -34.27 -15.54 -27.90
C TYR A 40 -33.87 -14.10 -27.58
N LYS A 41 -34.41 -13.18 -28.38
CA LYS A 41 -34.77 -11.86 -27.88
C LYS A 41 -35.85 -12.08 -26.82
N SER A 42 -35.54 -11.78 -25.56
CA SER A 42 -36.57 -11.52 -24.56
C SER A 42 -36.12 -10.41 -23.63
N THR A 43 -36.83 -9.31 -23.81
CA THR A 43 -37.03 -8.18 -22.91
C THR A 43 -37.59 -8.65 -21.54
N ILE A 44 -37.33 -7.82 -20.51
CA ILE A 44 -38.02 -7.71 -19.19
C ILE A 44 -37.45 -8.64 -18.07
N PRO A 45 -37.43 -8.27 -16.76
CA PRO A 45 -37.96 -7.07 -16.08
C PRO A 45 -36.96 -6.29 -15.19
N GLY A 46 -37.36 -5.05 -14.87
CA GLY A 46 -36.82 -4.31 -13.75
C GLY A 46 -36.96 -5.08 -12.44
N HIS A 47 -35.83 -5.28 -11.78
CA HIS A 47 -35.79 -5.63 -10.37
C HIS A 47 -35.40 -4.39 -9.58
N SER A 48 -36.43 -3.73 -9.05
CA SER A 48 -36.34 -2.85 -7.90
C SER A 48 -35.78 -3.65 -6.72
N CYS A 49 -34.48 -3.54 -6.49
CA CYS A 49 -33.86 -4.01 -5.26
C CYS A 49 -34.31 -3.05 -4.14
N PRO A 50 -34.99 -3.52 -3.08
CA PRO A 50 -35.45 -2.62 -2.03
C PRO A 50 -34.22 -2.04 -1.34
N HIS A 51 -34.13 -0.71 -1.37
CA HIS A 51 -33.16 0.09 -0.63
C HIS A 51 -33.25 -0.30 0.85
N ARG A 52 -32.42 -1.25 1.28
CA ARG A 52 -32.25 -1.57 2.69
C ARG A 52 -31.43 -0.44 3.30
N ARG A 53 -32.15 0.59 3.77
CA ARG A 53 -31.64 1.63 4.66
C ARG A 53 -31.09 0.98 5.92
N THR A 54 -29.76 0.85 6.01
CA THR A 54 -28.94 0.68 7.22
C THR A 54 -27.53 0.36 6.71
N VAL A 55 -26.51 1.21 6.80
CA VAL A 55 -25.98 1.86 7.99
C VAL A 55 -25.45 3.25 7.59
N SER A 56 -26.23 4.31 7.83
CA SER A 56 -25.64 5.65 8.02
C SER A 56 -25.10 5.62 9.44
N SER A 57 -23.82 5.31 9.58
CA SER A 57 -23.15 5.28 10.88
C SER A 57 -23.15 6.70 11.46
N THR A 58 -23.34 6.80 12.76
CA THR A 58 -23.30 8.05 13.54
C THR A 58 -22.04 8.91 13.29
N ALA A 59 -20.94 8.30 12.82
CA ALA A 59 -19.72 8.99 12.40
C ALA A 59 -19.87 9.82 11.11
N ASP A 60 -20.70 9.37 10.17
CA ASP A 60 -20.94 10.08 8.89
C ASP A 60 -21.70 11.40 9.13
N ARG A 61 -22.58 11.42 10.14
CA ARG A 61 -23.43 12.57 10.47
C ARG A 61 -22.68 13.71 11.17
N HIS A 62 -21.69 13.41 12.01
CA HIS A 62 -20.95 14.45 12.73
C HIS A 62 -20.05 15.29 11.81
N TYR A 63 -19.49 14.72 10.75
CA TYR A 63 -18.63 15.46 9.80
C TYR A 63 -19.40 16.16 8.67
N THR A 64 -20.58 15.65 8.29
CA THR A 64 -21.35 16.23 7.17
C THR A 64 -22.27 17.40 7.57
N GLN A 65 -22.58 17.58 8.86
CA GLN A 65 -23.50 18.62 9.31
C GLN A 65 -22.93 20.05 9.30
N GLU A 66 -21.62 20.24 9.09
CA GLU A 66 -20.95 21.56 9.08
C GLU A 66 -20.40 21.97 7.69
N LEU A 67 -20.74 21.25 6.61
CA LEU A 67 -20.23 21.57 5.28
C LEU A 67 -21.04 22.68 4.63
N SER A 68 -20.37 23.72 4.13
CA SER A 68 -21.01 24.76 3.35
C SER A 68 -21.47 24.23 1.98
N GLY A 69 -22.48 24.88 1.39
CA GLY A 69 -22.99 24.49 0.06
C GLY A 69 -21.92 24.37 -1.03
N PRO A 70 -20.94 25.28 -1.14
CA PRO A 70 -19.81 25.14 -2.07
C PRO A 70 -18.93 23.92 -1.78
N GLU A 71 -18.63 23.63 -0.53
CA GLU A 71 -17.81 22.48 -0.12
C GLU A 71 -18.49 21.15 -0.47
N GLN A 72 -19.79 21.06 -0.26
CA GLN A 72 -20.55 19.86 -0.61
C GLN A 72 -20.60 19.64 -2.12
N ARG A 73 -20.75 20.71 -2.92
CA ARG A 73 -20.66 20.63 -4.39
C ARG A 73 -19.28 20.17 -4.86
N LEU A 74 -18.21 20.70 -4.25
CA LEU A 74 -16.84 20.28 -4.53
C LEU A 74 -16.66 18.78 -4.24
N LEU A 75 -17.07 18.33 -3.05
CA LEU A 75 -16.94 16.93 -2.63
C LEU A 75 -17.73 15.98 -3.54
N ASN A 76 -18.96 16.33 -3.90
CA ASN A 76 -19.77 15.50 -4.80
C ASN A 76 -19.12 15.41 -6.18
N ARG A 77 -18.68 16.55 -6.76
CA ARG A 77 -17.97 16.56 -8.04
C ARG A 77 -16.71 15.69 -8.03
N LEU A 78 -15.89 15.82 -6.98
CA LEU A 78 -14.67 15.04 -6.83
C LEU A 78 -14.98 13.55 -6.68
N TYR A 79 -15.92 13.20 -5.81
CA TYR A 79 -16.33 11.82 -5.57
C TYR A 79 -16.89 11.17 -6.85
N ASP A 80 -17.90 11.78 -7.47
CA ASP A 80 -18.57 11.25 -8.66
C ASP A 80 -17.58 11.12 -9.83
N GLY A 81 -16.72 12.12 -10.02
CA GLY A 81 -15.68 12.08 -11.03
C GLY A 81 -14.64 11.01 -10.76
N LEU A 82 -14.21 10.85 -9.51
CA LEU A 82 -13.23 9.83 -9.11
C LEU A 82 -13.77 8.42 -9.34
N VAL A 83 -14.96 8.09 -8.85
CA VAL A 83 -15.54 6.73 -9.02
C VAL A 83 -15.88 6.42 -10.48
N SER A 84 -16.11 7.46 -11.28
CA SER A 84 -16.30 7.34 -12.75
C SER A 84 -14.96 7.21 -13.51
N GLY A 85 -13.81 7.22 -12.82
CA GLY A 85 -12.49 7.06 -13.42
C GLY A 85 -11.92 8.31 -14.10
N GLN A 86 -12.42 9.51 -13.77
CA GLN A 86 -11.91 10.76 -14.34
C GLN A 86 -10.55 11.12 -13.74
N ARG A 87 -9.49 11.13 -14.58
CA ARG A 87 -8.10 11.41 -14.16
C ARG A 87 -7.93 12.77 -13.48
N ALA A 88 -8.64 13.79 -13.95
CA ALA A 88 -8.59 15.13 -13.36
C ALA A 88 -9.13 15.15 -11.92
N SER A 89 -10.27 14.49 -11.70
CA SER A 89 -10.89 14.37 -10.37
C SER A 89 -10.02 13.56 -9.42
N LEU A 90 -9.34 12.50 -9.89
CA LEU A 90 -8.33 11.79 -9.11
C LEU A 90 -7.16 12.70 -8.72
N ALA A 91 -6.59 13.44 -9.68
CA ALA A 91 -5.46 14.34 -9.40
C ALA A 91 -5.83 15.46 -8.41
N GLU A 92 -7.03 16.03 -8.54
CA GLU A 92 -7.52 17.07 -7.64
C GLU A 92 -7.83 16.50 -6.24
N SER A 93 -8.37 15.28 -6.16
CA SER A 93 -8.59 14.57 -4.90
C SER A 93 -7.27 14.26 -4.18
N ILE A 94 -6.23 13.84 -4.91
CA ILE A 94 -4.90 13.62 -4.33
C ILE A 94 -4.30 14.95 -3.84
N THR A 95 -4.47 16.02 -4.62
CA THR A 95 -4.03 17.37 -4.19
C THR A 95 -4.78 17.85 -2.94
N LEU A 96 -6.04 17.45 -2.77
CA LEU A 96 -6.84 17.75 -1.58
C LEU A 96 -6.31 17.02 -0.34
N VAL A 97 -5.91 15.74 -0.43
CA VAL A 97 -5.33 15.01 0.71
C VAL A 97 -3.92 15.47 1.07
N GLU A 98 -3.14 15.93 0.08
CA GLU A 98 -1.78 16.44 0.28
C GLU A 98 -1.70 17.82 0.95
N THR A 99 -2.83 18.54 1.03
CA THR A 99 -2.86 19.91 1.55
C THR A 99 -2.52 20.00 3.04
N GLN A 100 -1.89 21.10 3.45
CA GLN A 100 -1.66 21.41 4.87
C GLN A 100 -2.79 22.25 5.49
N HIS A 101 -3.70 22.79 4.68
CA HIS A 101 -4.78 23.66 5.14
C HIS A 101 -5.82 22.88 5.97
N SER A 102 -6.08 23.33 7.21
CA SER A 102 -6.95 22.64 8.18
C SER A 102 -8.33 22.29 7.63
N ARG A 103 -9.07 23.29 7.13
CA ARG A 103 -10.42 23.06 6.57
C ARG A 103 -10.43 22.09 5.38
N LYS A 104 -9.43 22.17 4.51
CA LYS A 104 -9.33 21.25 3.36
C LYS A 104 -8.97 19.82 3.79
N LYS A 105 -8.21 19.64 4.89
CA LYS A 105 -7.98 18.32 5.48
C LYS A 105 -9.28 17.68 5.96
N GLU A 106 -10.18 18.43 6.58
CA GLU A 106 -11.50 17.91 6.97
C GLU A 106 -12.29 17.42 5.74
N LEU A 107 -12.32 18.21 4.66
CA LEU A 107 -12.93 17.80 3.40
C LEU A 107 -12.29 16.53 2.83
N ALA A 108 -10.96 16.43 2.88
CA ALA A 108 -10.21 15.27 2.42
C ALA A 108 -10.62 13.99 3.17
N GLN A 109 -10.79 14.07 4.49
CA GLN A 109 -11.24 12.93 5.31
C GLN A 109 -12.67 12.50 4.96
N VAL A 110 -13.59 13.45 4.73
CA VAL A 110 -14.95 13.12 4.27
C VAL A 110 -14.93 12.43 2.90
N LEU A 111 -14.11 12.92 1.96
CA LEU A 111 -13.94 12.28 0.65
C LEU A 111 -13.39 10.85 0.79
N LEU A 112 -12.32 10.67 1.56
CA LEU A 112 -11.71 9.35 1.81
C LEU A 112 -12.70 8.37 2.43
N GLN A 113 -13.52 8.80 3.39
CA GLN A 113 -14.56 7.98 4.01
C GLN A 113 -15.58 7.49 2.98
N ARG A 114 -16.04 8.37 2.07
CA ARG A 114 -16.96 7.99 0.98
C ARG A 114 -16.30 7.00 0.01
N VAL A 115 -15.04 7.22 -0.35
CA VAL A 115 -14.30 6.31 -1.23
C VAL A 115 -14.08 4.95 -0.57
N LEU A 116 -13.75 4.89 0.73
CA LEU A 116 -13.64 3.62 1.47
C LEU A 116 -14.96 2.87 1.55
N ALA A 117 -16.10 3.56 1.72
CA ALA A 117 -17.42 2.93 1.68
C ALA A 117 -17.72 2.34 0.28
N TYR A 118 -17.36 3.07 -0.78
CA TYR A 118 -17.47 2.60 -2.15
C TYR A 118 -16.59 1.37 -2.40
N SER A 119 -15.30 1.43 -2.07
CA SER A 119 -14.35 0.32 -2.26
C SER A 119 -14.77 -0.94 -1.50
N ARG A 120 -15.29 -0.81 -0.28
CA ARG A 120 -15.85 -1.96 0.47
C ARG A 120 -17.03 -2.61 -0.24
N THR A 121 -17.88 -1.79 -0.88
CA THR A 121 -19.01 -2.30 -1.67
C THR A 121 -18.50 -3.06 -2.90
N GLN A 122 -17.50 -2.51 -3.60
CA GLN A 122 -16.87 -3.17 -4.75
C GLN A 122 -16.20 -4.50 -4.37
N GLU A 123 -15.42 -4.52 -3.27
CA GLU A 123 -14.81 -5.75 -2.75
C GLU A 123 -15.86 -6.79 -2.37
N SER A 124 -16.97 -6.38 -1.73
CA SER A 124 -18.07 -7.29 -1.40
C SER A 124 -18.70 -7.90 -2.64
N CYS A 125 -18.92 -7.10 -3.70
CA CYS A 125 -19.41 -7.57 -4.99
C CYS A 125 -18.42 -8.52 -5.69
N ASN A 126 -17.11 -8.39 -5.45
CA ASN A 126 -16.07 -9.25 -5.99
C ASN A 126 -15.72 -10.45 -5.08
N GLY A 127 -16.68 -10.91 -4.28
CA GLY A 127 -16.48 -12.07 -3.39
C GLY A 127 -15.45 -11.84 -2.28
N GLY A 128 -15.32 -10.59 -1.81
CA GLY A 128 -14.37 -10.19 -0.75
C GLY A 128 -12.92 -10.09 -1.22
N ARG A 129 -12.66 -10.11 -2.54
CA ARG A 129 -11.30 -10.00 -3.09
C ARG A 129 -10.93 -8.52 -3.29
N PRO A 130 -9.68 -8.13 -2.97
CA PRO A 130 -9.16 -6.80 -3.25
C PRO A 130 -9.29 -6.39 -4.72
N MET A 131 -9.67 -5.13 -4.98
CA MET A 131 -9.75 -4.58 -6.33
C MET A 131 -8.38 -4.39 -6.97
N ALA A 132 -7.39 -3.95 -6.19
CA ALA A 132 -6.06 -3.63 -6.70
C ALA A 132 -4.96 -4.48 -6.07
N PHE A 133 -3.86 -4.63 -6.79
CA PHE A 133 -2.61 -5.19 -6.31
C PHE A 133 -1.58 -4.08 -6.08
N ARG A 134 -1.14 -3.93 -4.82
CA ARG A 134 -0.21 -2.86 -4.39
C ARG A 134 1.21 -3.42 -4.36
N VAL A 135 2.12 -2.81 -5.11
CA VAL A 135 3.50 -3.26 -5.25
C VAL A 135 4.44 -2.13 -4.89
N GLY A 136 5.30 -2.33 -3.89
CA GLY A 136 6.37 -1.41 -3.54
C GLY A 136 7.63 -1.75 -4.32
N LEU A 137 8.29 -0.74 -4.88
CA LEU A 137 9.52 -0.87 -5.65
C LEU A 137 10.60 -0.03 -4.99
N SER A 138 11.69 -0.69 -4.63
CA SER A 138 12.84 -0.03 -4.01
C SER A 138 14.16 -0.55 -4.56
N GLY A 139 15.25 0.13 -4.27
CA GLY A 139 16.58 -0.19 -4.79
C GLY A 139 17.48 1.04 -4.80
N PRO A 140 18.81 0.86 -4.85
CA PRO A 140 19.74 1.98 -4.80
C PRO A 140 19.54 2.95 -5.98
N PRO A 141 20.00 4.20 -5.86
CA PRO A 141 20.14 5.11 -7.00
C PRO A 141 20.88 4.41 -8.16
N GLY A 142 20.41 4.61 -9.39
CA GLY A 142 21.02 3.97 -10.57
C GLY A 142 20.66 2.49 -10.79
N ALA A 143 19.88 1.85 -9.92
CA ALA A 143 19.40 0.47 -10.11
C ALA A 143 18.48 0.29 -11.33
N GLY A 144 18.00 1.37 -11.96
CA GLY A 144 17.10 1.33 -13.12
C GLY A 144 15.62 1.25 -12.77
N LYS A 145 15.21 1.72 -11.57
CA LYS A 145 13.82 1.68 -11.09
C LYS A 145 12.82 2.36 -12.04
N SER A 146 13.05 3.62 -12.39
CA SER A 146 12.11 4.36 -13.27
C SER A 146 12.00 3.70 -14.66
N SER A 147 13.11 3.23 -15.25
CA SER A 147 13.09 2.48 -16.51
C SER A 147 12.35 1.14 -16.38
N PHE A 148 12.52 0.45 -15.26
CA PHE A 148 11.77 -0.78 -14.96
C PHE A 148 10.26 -0.51 -14.82
N ILE A 149 9.87 0.54 -14.10
CA ILE A 149 8.46 0.95 -13.94
C ILE A 149 7.85 1.31 -15.28
N GLU A 150 8.56 2.05 -16.14
CA GLU A 150 8.08 2.40 -17.47
C GLU A 150 7.78 1.15 -18.31
N VAL A 151 8.73 0.21 -18.40
CA VAL A 151 8.57 -1.01 -19.22
C VAL A 151 7.49 -1.94 -18.64
N VAL A 152 7.48 -2.16 -17.32
CA VAL A 152 6.44 -2.96 -16.66
C VAL A 152 5.08 -2.29 -16.82
N GLY A 153 4.99 -0.98 -16.58
CA GLY A 153 3.76 -0.21 -16.70
C GLY A 153 3.18 -0.29 -18.11
N LYS A 154 4.02 -0.12 -19.15
CA LYS A 154 3.61 -0.24 -20.56
C LYS A 154 3.14 -1.64 -20.92
N MET A 155 3.84 -2.67 -20.42
CA MET A 155 3.41 -4.06 -20.60
C MET A 155 2.04 -4.30 -19.96
N LEU A 156 1.81 -3.75 -18.76
CA LEU A 156 0.56 -3.92 -18.03
C LEU A 156 -0.61 -3.16 -18.67
N THR A 157 -0.41 -1.90 -19.07
CA THR A 157 -1.44 -1.13 -19.78
C THR A 157 -1.76 -1.75 -21.14
N GLY A 158 -0.75 -2.30 -21.83
CA GLY A 158 -0.94 -3.09 -23.05
C GLY A 158 -1.74 -4.39 -22.86
N ARG A 159 -1.80 -4.91 -21.62
CA ARG A 159 -2.64 -6.06 -21.22
C ARG A 159 -4.00 -5.65 -20.66
N GLY A 160 -4.34 -4.36 -20.70
CA GLY A 160 -5.63 -3.83 -20.25
C GLY A 160 -5.72 -3.43 -18.78
N HIS A 161 -4.62 -3.50 -18.02
CA HIS A 161 -4.59 -3.00 -16.64
C HIS A 161 -4.59 -1.47 -16.60
N LYS A 162 -5.17 -0.91 -15.54
CA LYS A 162 -5.02 0.50 -15.18
C LYS A 162 -3.97 0.63 -14.09
N VAL A 163 -2.86 1.28 -14.42
CA VAL A 163 -1.66 1.33 -13.58
C VAL A 163 -1.49 2.70 -12.93
N ALA A 164 -1.49 2.78 -11.60
CA ALA A 164 -1.09 3.97 -10.88
C ALA A 164 0.36 3.85 -10.41
N VAL A 165 1.16 4.90 -10.56
CA VAL A 165 2.54 5.00 -10.06
C VAL A 165 2.59 6.17 -9.08
N LEU A 166 2.94 5.88 -7.83
CA LEU A 166 3.06 6.85 -6.74
C LEU A 166 4.51 6.88 -6.27
N ALA A 167 5.18 8.02 -6.38
CA ALA A 167 6.54 8.17 -5.88
C ALA A 167 6.54 8.61 -4.39
N VAL A 168 7.50 8.10 -3.62
CA VAL A 168 7.72 8.40 -2.21
C VAL A 168 9.18 8.82 -2.03
N ASP A 169 9.38 10.12 -1.81
CA ASP A 169 10.69 10.72 -1.61
C ASP A 169 10.69 11.53 -0.30
N PRO A 170 11.35 11.05 0.78
CA PRO A 170 11.47 11.84 2.00
C PRO A 170 12.34 13.10 1.85
N SER A 171 13.20 13.20 0.82
CA SER A 171 14.00 14.40 0.56
C SER A 171 13.20 15.52 -0.11
N SER A 172 11.95 15.25 -0.53
CA SER A 172 11.05 16.29 -1.03
C SER A 172 10.76 17.40 -0.01
N CYS A 173 10.97 17.12 1.28
CA CYS A 173 10.82 18.05 2.39
C CYS A 173 11.74 19.27 2.28
N THR A 174 12.98 19.10 1.77
CA THR A 174 13.94 20.20 1.65
C THR A 174 13.85 20.93 0.30
N THR A 175 13.39 20.24 -0.75
CA THR A 175 13.35 20.77 -2.11
C THR A 175 12.01 21.38 -2.51
N GLY A 176 10.98 21.26 -1.66
CA GLY A 176 9.63 21.74 -2.00
C GLY A 176 8.96 20.89 -3.08
N GLY A 177 9.39 19.63 -3.21
CA GLY A 177 8.76 18.60 -4.07
C GLY A 177 9.31 18.51 -5.47
N SER A 178 9.09 17.34 -6.08
CA SER A 178 9.43 17.10 -7.48
C SER A 178 8.24 17.50 -8.36
N LEU A 179 8.23 18.75 -8.85
CA LEU A 179 7.20 19.23 -9.78
C LEU A 179 7.14 18.40 -11.08
N LEU A 180 8.28 17.87 -11.54
CA LEU A 180 8.41 17.23 -12.86
C LEU A 180 9.33 15.98 -12.88
N GLY A 181 10.17 15.77 -11.87
CA GLY A 181 11.34 14.88 -11.97
C GLY A 181 11.01 13.39 -12.15
N ASP A 182 9.87 12.93 -11.62
CA ASP A 182 9.46 11.52 -11.77
C ASP A 182 8.72 11.28 -13.09
N LYS A 183 7.98 12.29 -13.59
CA LYS A 183 7.27 12.20 -14.87
C LYS A 183 8.21 12.27 -16.07
N THR A 184 9.30 13.03 -15.99
CA THR A 184 10.29 13.13 -17.09
C THR A 184 11.13 11.87 -17.25
N ARG A 185 11.21 11.01 -16.22
CA ARG A 185 11.91 9.72 -16.28
C ARG A 185 11.07 8.58 -16.87
N MET A 186 9.76 8.77 -16.99
CA MET A 186 8.80 7.78 -17.51
C MET A 186 7.98 8.41 -18.64
N THR A 187 8.66 8.75 -19.74
CA THR A 187 8.12 9.58 -20.83
C THR A 187 6.97 8.90 -21.58
N GLU A 188 7.07 7.60 -21.86
CA GLU A 188 6.02 6.88 -22.58
C GLU A 188 4.84 6.56 -21.68
N LEU A 189 5.12 6.09 -20.46
CA LEU A 189 4.07 5.73 -19.51
C LEU A 189 3.26 6.95 -19.07
N SER A 190 3.89 8.13 -18.93
CA SER A 190 3.19 9.36 -18.58
C SER A 190 2.15 9.81 -19.62
N ARG A 191 2.33 9.42 -20.89
CA ARG A 191 1.39 9.69 -22.00
C ARG A 191 0.30 8.63 -22.13
N ASP A 192 0.46 7.49 -21.48
CA ASP A 192 -0.52 6.40 -21.52
C ASP A 192 -1.79 6.80 -20.75
N MET A 193 -2.95 6.65 -21.39
CA MET A 193 -4.24 7.00 -20.80
C MET A 193 -4.69 6.02 -19.72
N ASN A 194 -4.16 4.80 -19.73
CA ASN A 194 -4.41 3.78 -18.71
C ASN A 194 -3.42 3.86 -17.55
N ALA A 195 -2.42 4.75 -17.62
CA ALA A 195 -1.49 4.98 -16.52
C ALA A 195 -1.77 6.30 -15.79
N PHE A 196 -1.46 6.39 -14.50
CA PHE A 196 -1.50 7.63 -13.74
C PHE A 196 -0.25 7.76 -12.89
N ILE A 197 0.52 8.82 -13.08
CA ILE A 197 1.78 9.03 -12.37
C ILE A 197 1.65 10.26 -11.45
N ARG A 198 1.81 10.04 -10.15
CA ARG A 198 1.87 11.08 -9.12
C ARG A 198 3.30 11.17 -8.57
N PRO A 199 4.00 12.31 -8.76
CA PRO A 199 5.28 12.57 -8.11
C PRO A 199 5.17 12.61 -6.59
N SER A 200 6.31 12.52 -5.89
CA SER A 200 6.33 12.57 -4.42
C SER A 200 5.75 13.89 -3.87
N PRO A 201 4.88 13.83 -2.84
CA PRO A 201 4.32 15.02 -2.20
C PRO A 201 5.38 15.80 -1.41
N THR A 202 5.07 17.06 -1.11
CA THR A 202 5.96 18.04 -0.44
C THR A 202 5.93 18.02 1.07
N SER A 203 5.30 17.02 1.69
CA SER A 203 5.03 17.07 3.12
C SER A 203 6.33 17.02 3.94
N GLY A 204 6.61 18.05 4.73
CA GLY A 204 7.90 18.34 5.40
C GLY A 204 8.45 17.30 6.41
N THR A 205 7.84 16.12 6.54
CA THR A 205 8.36 14.98 7.30
C THR A 205 8.07 13.66 6.56
N LEU A 206 8.94 12.65 6.76
CA LEU A 206 8.73 11.30 6.21
C LEU A 206 7.34 10.75 6.58
N GLY A 207 6.89 10.97 7.82
CA GLY A 207 5.54 10.59 8.26
C GLY A 207 4.46 11.17 7.36
N GLY A 208 4.49 12.50 7.14
CA GLY A 208 3.50 13.16 6.31
C GLY A 208 3.50 12.71 4.85
N VAL A 209 4.66 12.38 4.25
CA VAL A 209 4.75 11.80 2.91
C VAL A 209 4.11 10.40 2.86
N THR A 210 4.38 9.57 3.88
CA THR A 210 3.83 8.21 3.95
C THR A 210 2.33 8.20 4.23
N ARG A 211 1.82 9.18 4.98
CA ARG A 211 0.39 9.39 5.22
C ARG A 211 -0.34 9.65 3.91
N THR A 212 0.05 10.68 3.18
CA THR A 212 -0.65 11.10 1.96
C THR A 212 -0.53 10.05 0.87
N THR A 213 0.54 9.25 0.88
CA THR A 213 0.68 8.11 -0.05
C THR A 213 -0.37 7.03 0.23
N ASN A 214 -0.63 6.64 1.49
CA ASN A 214 -1.69 5.69 1.81
C ASN A 214 -3.08 6.20 1.39
N GLU A 215 -3.35 7.48 1.60
CA GLU A 215 -4.59 8.14 1.15
C GLU A 215 -4.70 8.13 -0.38
N ALA A 216 -3.60 8.43 -1.08
CA ALA A 216 -3.53 8.37 -2.54
C ALA A 216 -3.75 6.95 -3.09
N ILE A 217 -3.23 5.91 -2.42
CA ILE A 217 -3.51 4.50 -2.78
C ILE A 217 -5.02 4.26 -2.73
N VAL A 218 -5.71 4.65 -1.66
CA VAL A 218 -7.17 4.49 -1.52
C VAL A 218 -7.92 5.22 -2.64
N LEU A 219 -7.51 6.44 -2.98
CA LEU A 219 -8.13 7.22 -4.06
C LEU A 219 -7.91 6.56 -5.44
N CYS A 220 -6.71 6.02 -5.70
CA CYS A 220 -6.42 5.28 -6.94
C CYS A 220 -7.26 3.99 -7.05
N GLU A 221 -7.39 3.22 -5.96
CA GLU A 221 -8.25 2.04 -5.93
C GLU A 221 -9.71 2.42 -6.21
N GLY A 222 -10.21 3.48 -5.57
CA GLY A 222 -11.56 4.00 -5.78
C GLY A 222 -11.82 4.48 -7.22
N ALA A 223 -10.78 4.96 -7.90
CA ALA A 223 -10.84 5.37 -9.30
C ALA A 223 -10.72 4.21 -10.31
N GLY A 224 -10.62 2.97 -9.81
CA GLY A 224 -10.58 1.77 -10.64
C GLY A 224 -9.19 1.40 -11.19
N TYR A 225 -8.11 1.89 -10.57
CA TYR A 225 -6.76 1.39 -10.86
C TYR A 225 -6.55 0.06 -10.13
N ASP A 226 -6.23 -0.99 -10.89
CA ASP A 226 -6.12 -2.36 -10.38
C ASP A 226 -4.66 -2.80 -10.13
N VAL A 227 -3.68 -2.00 -10.59
CA VAL A 227 -2.28 -2.14 -10.20
C VAL A 227 -1.76 -0.80 -9.68
N ILE A 228 -1.21 -0.81 -8.47
CA ILE A 228 -0.64 0.38 -7.84
C ILE A 228 0.83 0.11 -7.54
N LEU A 229 1.72 0.81 -8.23
CA LEU A 229 3.16 0.77 -8.06
C LEU A 229 3.57 1.94 -7.16
N VAL A 230 4.24 1.66 -6.05
CA VAL A 230 4.75 2.65 -5.11
C VAL A 230 6.27 2.63 -5.16
N GLU A 231 6.90 3.66 -5.72
CA GLU A 231 8.36 3.75 -5.84
C GLU A 231 8.95 4.56 -4.68
N THR A 232 10.05 4.07 -4.08
CA THR A 232 10.88 4.90 -3.19
C THR A 232 11.98 5.61 -3.98
N VAL A 233 12.17 6.90 -3.74
CA VAL A 233 13.33 7.64 -4.24
C VAL A 233 14.49 7.51 -3.22
N GLY A 234 15.50 6.71 -3.58
CA GLY A 234 16.81 6.71 -2.91
C GLY A 234 17.02 5.70 -1.77
N VAL A 235 18.06 5.98 -0.96
CA VAL A 235 18.53 5.20 0.20
C VAL A 235 18.07 5.88 1.49
N GLY A 236 17.35 5.18 2.37
CA GLY A 236 16.76 5.83 3.54
C GLY A 236 16.10 4.88 4.56
N GLN A 237 15.05 5.41 5.19
CA GLN A 237 14.06 4.67 6.00
C GLN A 237 12.70 4.58 5.29
N SER A 238 12.55 5.21 4.12
CA SER A 238 11.31 5.21 3.33
C SER A 238 10.97 3.83 2.78
N GLU A 239 11.96 2.95 2.64
CA GLU A 239 11.80 1.58 2.18
C GLU A 239 10.98 0.73 3.15
N PHE A 240 11.17 0.93 4.46
CA PHE A 240 10.34 0.28 5.47
C PHE A 240 8.91 0.80 5.43
N ALA A 241 8.73 2.11 5.28
CA ALA A 241 7.41 2.69 5.18
C ALA A 241 6.66 2.21 3.92
N VAL A 242 7.33 2.12 2.77
CA VAL A 242 6.73 1.57 1.54
C VAL A 242 6.40 0.09 1.70
N ALA A 243 7.26 -0.71 2.33
CA ALA A 243 6.94 -2.11 2.64
C ALA A 243 5.69 -2.25 3.52
N ASP A 244 5.42 -1.27 4.39
CA ASP A 244 4.28 -1.26 5.31
C ASP A 244 2.98 -0.67 4.70
N MET A 245 2.95 -0.33 3.41
CA MET A 245 1.73 0.14 2.70
C MET A 245 1.32 -0.70 1.48
N VAL A 246 2.16 -1.68 1.07
CA VAL A 246 1.96 -2.48 -0.15
C VAL A 246 1.71 -3.96 0.16
N ASP A 247 1.14 -4.68 -0.81
CA ASP A 247 0.94 -6.12 -0.68
C ASP A 247 2.25 -6.88 -0.86
N MET A 248 3.04 -6.46 -1.85
CA MET A 248 4.30 -7.08 -2.27
C MET A 248 5.42 -6.04 -2.33
N PHE A 249 6.56 -6.32 -1.70
CA PHE A 249 7.74 -5.46 -1.77
C PHE A 249 8.81 -6.07 -2.67
N VAL A 250 9.19 -5.33 -3.71
CA VAL A 250 10.14 -5.75 -4.75
C VAL A 250 11.41 -4.92 -4.64
N LEU A 251 12.54 -5.59 -4.49
CA LEU A 251 13.86 -4.97 -4.41
C LEU A 251 14.59 -5.11 -5.75
N LEU A 252 14.93 -3.99 -6.37
CA LEU A 252 15.71 -3.94 -7.60
C LEU A 252 17.19 -3.74 -7.26
N ILE A 253 18.05 -4.62 -7.77
CA ILE A 253 19.48 -4.60 -7.50
C ILE A 253 20.27 -4.62 -8.82
N PRO A 254 21.24 -3.72 -9.04
CA PRO A 254 22.08 -3.78 -10.23
C PRO A 254 23.08 -4.95 -10.13
N PRO A 255 23.66 -5.39 -11.27
CA PRO A 255 24.58 -6.53 -11.32
C PRO A 255 26.05 -6.14 -11.10
N ALA A 256 26.38 -4.85 -11.23
CA ALA A 256 27.73 -4.30 -11.09
C ALA A 256 27.79 -3.40 -9.85
N GLY A 257 28.53 -3.87 -8.86
CA GLY A 257 28.59 -3.28 -7.53
C GLY A 257 29.42 -4.16 -6.58
N GLY A 258 30.75 -4.03 -6.64
CA GLY A 258 31.64 -4.78 -5.75
C GLY A 258 31.27 -4.57 -4.28
N ASP A 259 31.38 -5.63 -3.46
CA ASP A 259 31.03 -5.66 -2.02
C ASP A 259 29.64 -5.14 -1.62
N GLU A 260 28.70 -5.00 -2.57
CA GLU A 260 27.37 -4.42 -2.30
C GLU A 260 26.41 -5.29 -1.48
N LEU A 261 26.76 -6.55 -1.18
CA LEU A 261 26.02 -7.29 -0.16
C LEU A 261 26.12 -6.57 1.21
N GLN A 262 27.15 -5.75 1.43
CA GLN A 262 27.26 -4.83 2.57
C GLN A 262 26.51 -3.50 2.36
N GLY A 263 26.30 -3.05 1.12
CA GLY A 263 25.60 -1.80 0.78
C GLY A 263 24.08 -1.91 0.86
N ILE A 264 23.53 -3.09 0.60
CA ILE A 264 22.11 -3.37 0.85
C ILE A 264 21.95 -3.69 2.33
N LYS A 265 21.42 -2.72 3.08
CA LYS A 265 21.15 -2.84 4.52
C LYS A 265 20.48 -4.19 4.80
N ARG A 266 21.09 -5.02 5.66
CA ARG A 266 20.60 -6.35 6.08
C ARG A 266 19.07 -6.39 6.34
N GLY A 267 18.49 -5.30 6.87
CA GLY A 267 17.06 -5.18 7.12
C GLY A 267 16.12 -5.03 5.91
N ILE A 268 16.58 -4.55 4.74
CA ILE A 268 15.69 -4.34 3.58
C ILE A 268 15.45 -5.64 2.80
N ILE A 269 16.48 -6.49 2.69
CA ILE A 269 16.38 -7.81 2.04
C ILE A 269 15.37 -8.68 2.78
N GLU A 270 15.36 -8.60 4.12
CA GLU A 270 14.39 -9.31 4.97
C GLU A 270 12.93 -8.88 4.74
N ARG A 271 12.72 -7.70 4.15
CA ARG A 271 11.39 -7.20 3.78
C ARG A 271 11.00 -7.54 2.33
N ALA A 272 11.91 -8.03 1.49
CA ALA A 272 11.65 -8.30 0.08
C ALA A 272 10.87 -9.61 -0.15
N ASP A 273 9.79 -9.53 -0.92
CA ASP A 273 9.03 -10.66 -1.44
C ASP A 273 9.59 -11.16 -2.78
N LEU A 274 10.26 -10.28 -3.52
CA LEU A 274 10.95 -10.56 -4.77
C LEU A 274 12.17 -9.66 -4.90
N VAL A 275 13.27 -10.24 -5.35
CA VAL A 275 14.49 -9.53 -5.71
C VAL A 275 14.64 -9.62 -7.22
N VAL A 276 14.82 -8.47 -7.88
CA VAL A 276 15.02 -8.37 -9.32
C VAL A 276 16.43 -7.83 -9.57
N VAL A 277 17.29 -8.68 -10.11
CA VAL A 277 18.61 -8.25 -10.60
C VAL A 277 18.40 -7.56 -11.95
N THR A 278 18.54 -6.25 -11.96
CA THR A 278 18.31 -5.41 -13.15
C THR A 278 19.51 -5.41 -14.08
N LYS A 279 19.40 -4.75 -15.24
CA LYS A 279 20.48 -4.58 -16.23
C LYS A 279 21.14 -5.90 -16.65
N SER A 280 20.37 -7.00 -16.68
CA SER A 280 20.87 -8.31 -17.11
C SER A 280 20.92 -8.39 -18.64
N ASP A 281 21.76 -7.58 -19.26
CA ASP A 281 21.93 -7.44 -20.71
C ASP A 281 23.42 -7.21 -21.07
N GLY A 282 23.79 -7.53 -22.32
CA GLY A 282 25.17 -7.40 -22.81
C GLY A 282 26.21 -8.08 -21.91
N ASP A 283 27.28 -7.36 -21.60
CA ASP A 283 28.38 -7.83 -20.75
C ASP A 283 27.98 -8.04 -19.28
N LEU A 284 26.81 -7.51 -18.88
CA LEU A 284 26.30 -7.61 -17.50
C LEU A 284 25.48 -8.88 -17.25
N VAL A 285 25.20 -9.70 -18.27
CA VAL A 285 24.47 -10.98 -18.10
C VAL A 285 25.20 -11.93 -17.14
N VAL A 286 26.51 -12.05 -17.26
CA VAL A 286 27.32 -12.95 -16.41
C VAL A 286 27.38 -12.45 -14.96
N PRO A 287 27.73 -11.18 -14.68
CA PRO A 287 27.60 -10.60 -13.35
C PRO A 287 26.19 -10.74 -12.74
N ALA A 288 25.13 -10.49 -13.53
CA ALA A 288 23.75 -10.61 -13.07
C ALA A 288 23.41 -12.04 -12.61
N ARG A 289 23.88 -13.07 -13.33
CA ARG A 289 23.70 -14.49 -12.94
C ARG A 289 24.43 -14.82 -11.64
N ARG A 290 25.64 -14.28 -11.46
CA ARG A 290 26.41 -14.44 -10.22
C ARG A 290 25.65 -13.84 -9.03
N ILE A 291 25.23 -12.58 -9.14
CA ILE A 291 24.44 -11.90 -8.11
C ILE A 291 23.12 -12.63 -7.82
N GLN A 292 22.41 -13.09 -8.85
CA GLN A 292 21.19 -13.88 -8.67
C GLN A 292 21.46 -15.13 -7.80
N THR A 293 22.57 -15.83 -8.05
CA THR A 293 22.94 -17.04 -7.32
C THR A 293 23.32 -16.74 -5.87
N GLU A 294 24.09 -15.67 -5.65
CA GLU A 294 24.49 -15.20 -4.31
C GLU A 294 23.27 -14.84 -3.46
N TYR A 295 22.35 -14.01 -3.97
CA TYR A 295 21.12 -13.64 -3.27
C TYR A 295 20.18 -14.83 -3.06
N THR A 296 20.05 -15.72 -4.05
CA THR A 296 19.25 -16.95 -3.90
C THR A 296 19.77 -17.83 -2.78
N SER A 297 21.09 -17.89 -2.62
CA SER A 297 21.73 -18.67 -1.56
C SER A 297 21.57 -18.00 -0.19
N ALA A 298 21.77 -16.69 -0.11
CA ALA A 298 21.60 -15.91 1.12
C ALA A 298 20.15 -15.95 1.64
N LEU A 299 19.16 -15.81 0.77
CA LEU A 299 17.74 -15.85 1.15
C LEU A 299 17.29 -17.19 1.75
N LYS A 300 17.97 -18.31 1.43
CA LYS A 300 17.69 -19.61 2.05
C LYS A 300 18.07 -19.66 3.53
N LEU A 301 19.00 -18.82 3.96
CA LEU A 301 19.45 -18.73 5.34
C LEU A 301 18.54 -17.85 6.20
N LEU A 302 17.70 -17.01 5.56
CA LEU A 302 16.76 -16.14 6.26
C LEU A 302 15.50 -16.89 6.66
N ARG A 303 14.93 -16.50 7.81
CA ARG A 303 13.63 -17.02 8.24
C ARG A 303 12.55 -16.53 7.27
N ARG A 304 11.70 -17.45 6.82
CA ARG A 304 10.52 -17.09 6.01
C ARG A 304 9.63 -16.12 6.79
N ARG A 305 9.28 -15.00 6.15
CA ARG A 305 8.35 -14.01 6.69
C ARG A 305 6.89 -14.47 6.59
N THR A 306 6.58 -15.10 5.46
CA THR A 306 5.26 -15.58 5.07
C THR A 306 5.33 -17.11 4.98
N LYS A 307 4.32 -17.83 5.46
CA LYS A 307 4.33 -19.30 5.35
C LYS A 307 4.13 -19.75 3.90
N SER A 308 3.29 -19.01 3.19
CA SER A 308 2.83 -19.32 1.83
C SER A 308 3.75 -18.83 0.71
N TRP A 309 4.81 -18.07 1.01
CA TRP A 309 5.73 -17.55 -0.01
C TRP A 309 7.20 -17.62 0.39
N ASN A 310 8.03 -18.02 -0.57
CA ASN A 310 9.48 -17.93 -0.49
C ASN A 310 9.97 -16.85 -1.44
N THR A 311 10.71 -15.87 -0.92
CA THR A 311 11.31 -14.80 -1.72
C THR A 311 12.10 -15.40 -2.88
N LYS A 312 11.83 -14.88 -4.08
CA LYS A 312 12.48 -15.32 -5.33
C LYS A 312 13.48 -14.28 -5.79
N VAL A 313 14.48 -14.73 -6.54
CA VAL A 313 15.44 -13.86 -7.21
C VAL A 313 15.36 -14.13 -8.71
N VAL A 314 15.02 -13.09 -9.47
CA VAL A 314 14.90 -13.13 -10.93
C VAL A 314 15.82 -12.09 -11.55
N ARG A 315 16.10 -12.22 -12.84
CA ARG A 315 16.87 -11.25 -13.61
C ARG A 315 15.97 -10.57 -14.62
N ALA A 316 16.21 -9.30 -14.88
CA ALA A 316 15.52 -8.57 -15.93
C ALA A 316 16.40 -7.50 -16.55
N SER A 317 16.08 -7.13 -17.79
CA SER A 317 16.60 -5.94 -18.45
C SER A 317 15.43 -5.08 -18.92
N SER A 318 15.37 -3.84 -18.45
CA SER A 318 14.43 -2.86 -18.99
C SER A 318 14.85 -2.40 -20.39
N TYR A 319 16.13 -2.54 -20.75
CA TYR A 319 16.63 -2.11 -22.06
C TYR A 319 16.20 -3.09 -23.16
N THR A 320 16.36 -4.39 -22.94
CA THR A 320 15.97 -5.44 -23.91
C THR A 320 14.56 -5.98 -23.67
N SER A 321 13.90 -5.57 -22.58
CA SER A 321 12.64 -6.15 -22.05
C SER A 321 12.72 -7.63 -21.66
N GLU A 322 13.93 -8.23 -21.66
CA GLU A 322 14.13 -9.63 -21.25
C GLU A 322 13.82 -9.82 -19.76
N GLY A 323 13.14 -10.91 -19.41
CA GLY A 323 12.80 -11.26 -18.03
C GLY A 323 11.64 -10.46 -17.43
N ILE A 324 11.18 -9.36 -18.05
CA ILE A 324 10.06 -8.56 -17.56
C ILE A 324 8.75 -9.39 -17.45
N PRO A 325 8.35 -10.20 -18.44
CA PRO A 325 7.17 -11.06 -18.32
C PRO A 325 7.31 -12.11 -17.20
N GLU A 326 8.52 -12.64 -16.98
CA GLU A 326 8.79 -13.59 -15.90
C GLU A 326 8.64 -12.94 -14.53
N VAL A 327 9.17 -11.72 -14.37
CA VAL A 327 9.01 -10.93 -13.14
C VAL A 327 7.53 -10.78 -12.80
N TRP A 328 6.72 -10.34 -13.75
CA TRP A 328 5.28 -10.18 -13.52
C TRP A 328 4.59 -11.51 -13.19
N ALA A 329 4.93 -12.60 -13.87
CA ALA A 329 4.39 -13.92 -13.55
C ALA A 329 4.72 -14.35 -12.11
N LYS A 330 5.91 -14.01 -11.58
CA LYS A 330 6.23 -14.24 -10.16
C LYS A 330 5.40 -13.36 -9.23
N MET A 331 5.13 -12.12 -9.61
CA MET A 331 4.28 -11.20 -8.84
C MET A 331 2.81 -11.68 -8.80
N GLU A 332 2.29 -12.22 -9.90
CA GLU A 332 0.95 -12.84 -9.94
C GLU A 332 0.90 -14.12 -9.09
N SER A 333 1.93 -14.97 -9.18
CA SER A 333 2.05 -16.16 -8.34
C SER A 333 2.08 -15.81 -6.85
N TYR A 334 2.79 -14.73 -6.48
CA TYR A 334 2.76 -14.17 -5.13
C TYR A 334 1.35 -13.78 -4.71
N ARG A 335 0.69 -12.93 -5.52
CA ARG A 335 -0.67 -12.46 -5.25
C ARG A 335 -1.63 -13.63 -5.03
N HIS A 336 -1.53 -14.67 -5.88
CA HIS A 336 -2.37 -15.86 -5.76
C HIS A 336 -2.10 -16.66 -4.47
N ALA A 337 -0.82 -16.90 -4.13
CA ALA A 337 -0.44 -17.60 -2.90
C ALA A 337 -0.89 -16.85 -1.63
N MET A 338 -0.78 -15.53 -1.64
CA MET A 338 -1.18 -14.68 -0.52
C MET A 338 -2.71 -14.57 -0.36
N LEU A 339 -3.45 -14.55 -1.47
CA LEU A 339 -4.92 -14.54 -1.44
C LEU A 339 -5.50 -15.89 -1.01
N SER A 340 -4.95 -17.00 -1.52
CA SER A 340 -5.42 -18.35 -1.20
C SER A 340 -5.17 -18.74 0.27
N SER A 341 -4.10 -18.22 0.87
CA SER A 341 -3.79 -18.42 2.29
C SER A 341 -4.52 -17.46 3.24
N GLY A 342 -5.13 -16.39 2.72
CA GLY A 342 -5.72 -15.31 3.52
C GLY A 342 -4.70 -14.34 4.14
N GLU A 343 -3.40 -14.61 3.98
CA GLU A 343 -2.31 -13.80 4.57
C GLU A 343 -2.28 -12.37 4.00
N LEU A 344 -2.78 -12.15 2.77
CA LEU A 344 -2.86 -10.81 2.17
C LEU A 344 -3.81 -9.89 2.95
N GLN A 345 -5.00 -10.40 3.30
CA GLN A 345 -6.01 -9.64 4.04
C GLN A 345 -5.54 -9.35 5.47
N ASP A 346 -4.88 -10.32 6.11
CA ASP A 346 -4.24 -10.13 7.42
C ASP A 346 -3.17 -9.03 7.36
N ARG A 347 -2.33 -9.05 6.33
CA ARG A 347 -1.31 -8.01 6.13
C ARG A 347 -1.95 -6.64 5.97
N ARG A 348 -2.95 -6.47 5.09
CA ARG A 348 -3.63 -5.18 4.91
C ARG A 348 -4.28 -4.68 6.21
N ARG A 349 -4.88 -5.56 7.01
CA ARG A 349 -5.42 -5.21 8.34
C ARG A 349 -4.34 -4.74 9.31
N ALA A 350 -3.18 -5.40 9.32
CA ALA A 350 -2.05 -4.97 10.15
C ALA A 350 -1.51 -3.61 9.71
N GLN A 351 -1.36 -3.40 8.40
CA GLN A 351 -0.91 -2.13 7.81
C GLN A 351 -1.88 -0.98 8.13
N GLN A 352 -3.20 -1.22 8.07
CA GLN A 352 -4.20 -0.24 8.47
C GLN A 352 -4.06 0.20 9.94
N LYS A 353 -3.74 -0.73 10.85
CA LYS A 353 -3.48 -0.40 12.26
C LYS A 353 -2.23 0.46 12.42
N VAL A 354 -1.15 0.10 11.72
CA VAL A 354 0.10 0.89 11.71
C VAL A 354 -0.19 2.31 11.20
N TRP A 355 -0.88 2.41 10.07
CA TRP A 355 -1.24 3.70 9.47
C TRP A 355 -2.09 4.56 10.41
N MET A 356 -3.13 3.98 11.05
CA MET A 356 -3.94 4.68 12.05
C MET A 356 -3.10 5.22 13.21
N TRP A 357 -2.17 4.43 13.75
CA TRP A 357 -1.32 4.88 14.85
C TRP A 357 -0.32 5.95 14.42
N THR A 358 0.23 5.88 13.20
CA THR A 358 1.07 6.95 12.62
C THR A 358 0.28 8.27 12.54
N LEU A 359 -0.96 8.22 12.06
CA LEU A 359 -1.85 9.38 12.02
C LEU A 359 -2.11 9.99 13.40
N ILE A 360 -2.39 9.14 14.40
CA ILE A 360 -2.61 9.58 15.77
C ILE A 360 -1.36 10.26 16.30
N GLN A 361 -0.18 9.66 16.14
CA GLN A 361 1.08 10.22 16.63
C GLN A 361 1.37 11.59 16.01
N GLU A 362 1.20 11.74 14.69
CA GLU A 362 1.36 13.01 14.00
C GLU A 362 0.39 14.08 14.50
N ASN A 363 -0.89 13.72 14.62
CA ASN A 363 -1.93 14.65 15.04
C ASN A 363 -1.74 15.06 16.50
N VAL A 364 -1.40 14.12 17.40
CA VAL A 364 -1.12 14.41 18.81
C VAL A 364 0.07 15.36 18.92
N LEU A 365 1.17 15.12 18.20
CA LEU A 365 2.33 16.00 18.21
C LEU A 365 1.98 17.41 17.69
N CYS A 366 1.19 17.49 16.62
CA CYS A 366 0.73 18.76 16.06
C CYS A 366 -0.15 19.55 17.07
N HIS A 367 -1.09 18.88 17.75
CA HIS A 367 -1.91 19.51 18.78
C HIS A 367 -1.07 19.94 19.98
N PHE A 368 -0.11 19.13 20.39
CA PHE A 368 0.83 19.42 21.47
C PHE A 368 1.66 20.67 21.18
N GLN A 369 2.31 20.74 20.01
CA GLN A 369 3.15 21.87 19.61
C GLN A 369 2.36 23.17 19.43
N ASN A 370 1.09 23.09 19.03
CA ASN A 370 0.23 24.26 18.85
C ASN A 370 -0.50 24.69 20.14
N HIS A 371 -0.39 23.93 21.23
CA HIS A 371 -1.02 24.30 22.49
C HIS A 371 -0.40 25.58 23.06
N PRO A 372 -1.17 26.62 23.42
CA PRO A 372 -0.63 27.92 23.81
C PRO A 372 0.45 27.86 24.90
N LYS A 373 0.18 27.11 25.99
CA LYS A 373 1.15 26.97 27.11
C LYS A 373 2.43 26.22 26.71
N VAL A 374 2.33 25.26 25.79
CA VAL A 374 3.49 24.52 25.28
C VAL A 374 4.32 25.44 24.38
N LYS A 375 3.65 26.15 23.46
CA LYS A 375 4.28 27.07 22.51
C LYS A 375 5.02 28.20 23.21
N GLU A 376 4.52 28.68 24.34
CA GLU A 376 5.18 29.67 25.20
C GLU A 376 6.41 29.10 25.91
N ALA A 377 6.32 27.91 26.50
CA ALA A 377 7.40 27.30 27.29
C ALA A 377 8.51 26.62 26.45
N LEU A 378 8.22 26.25 25.20
CA LEU A 378 9.11 25.43 24.37
C LEU A 378 10.49 26.07 24.11
N PRO A 379 10.62 27.35 23.69
CA PRO A 379 11.92 27.93 23.36
C PRO A 379 12.87 27.99 24.56
N ASP A 380 12.37 28.34 25.74
CA ASP A 380 13.16 28.40 26.98
C ASP A 380 13.63 27.00 27.42
N LEU A 381 12.77 25.98 27.31
CA LEU A 381 13.15 24.61 27.65
C LEU A 381 14.14 24.00 26.64
N GLU A 382 14.01 24.28 25.33
CA GLU A 382 14.99 23.86 24.33
C GLU A 382 16.38 24.49 24.59
N GLU A 383 16.41 25.78 24.96
CA GLU A 383 17.65 26.45 25.34
C GLU A 383 18.27 25.85 26.61
N LYS A 384 17.47 25.55 27.63
CA LYS A 384 17.94 24.89 28.87
C LYS A 384 18.48 23.48 28.59
N VAL A 385 17.88 22.73 27.68
CA VAL A 385 18.37 21.39 27.28
C VAL A 385 19.69 21.49 26.52
N THR A 386 19.79 22.38 25.54
CA THR A 386 21.01 22.54 24.73
C THR A 386 22.20 23.05 25.54
N ARG A 387 21.96 23.85 26.58
CA ARG A 387 22.97 24.29 27.55
C ARG A 387 23.29 23.26 28.65
N GLY A 388 22.59 22.13 28.68
CA GLY A 388 22.79 21.07 29.69
C GLY A 388 22.26 21.42 31.09
N VAL A 389 21.40 22.44 31.22
CA VAL A 389 20.79 22.85 32.50
C VAL A 389 19.67 21.89 32.92
N VAL A 390 18.94 21.33 31.95
CA VAL A 390 17.82 20.40 32.17
C VAL A 390 18.01 19.19 31.24
N SER A 391 17.70 18.00 31.72
CA SER A 391 17.74 16.79 30.87
C SER A 391 16.56 16.76 29.88
N PRO A 392 16.72 16.17 28.67
CA PRO A 392 15.62 16.07 27.71
C PRO A 392 14.35 15.42 28.27
N GLY A 393 14.50 14.40 29.13
CA GLY A 393 13.36 13.73 29.78
C GLY A 393 12.60 14.64 30.73
N LEU A 394 13.30 15.41 31.57
CA LEU A 394 12.66 16.35 32.49
C LEU A 394 11.98 17.51 31.74
N ALA A 395 12.61 18.03 30.69
CA ALA A 395 12.00 19.06 29.84
C ALA A 395 10.71 18.55 29.18
N ALA A 396 10.70 17.31 28.68
CA ALA A 396 9.51 16.68 28.13
C ALA A 396 8.39 16.55 29.18
N ASP A 397 8.69 16.10 30.40
CA ASP A 397 7.72 16.01 31.50
C ASP A 397 7.12 17.37 31.87
N LEU A 398 7.94 18.43 31.87
CA LEU A 398 7.48 19.80 32.13
C LEU A 398 6.54 20.30 31.03
N LEU A 399 6.87 20.06 29.76
CA LEU A 399 5.99 20.41 28.63
C LEU A 399 4.67 19.61 28.67
N LEU A 400 4.72 18.32 29.03
CA LEU A 400 3.52 17.48 29.20
C LEU A 400 2.63 17.98 30.35
N LYS A 401 3.22 18.44 31.45
CA LYS A 401 2.47 19.11 32.53
C LYS A 401 1.84 20.41 32.06
N ALA A 402 2.56 21.24 31.31
CA ALA A 402 2.02 22.48 30.75
C ALA A 402 0.88 22.23 29.75
N PHE A 403 0.92 21.13 29.01
CA PHE A 403 -0.16 20.69 28.13
C PHE A 403 -1.39 20.19 28.90
N SER A 404 -1.19 19.51 30.03
CA SER A 404 -2.28 18.90 30.82
C SER A 404 -2.94 19.87 31.80
N ALA A 405 -2.26 20.96 32.15
CA ALA A 405 -2.81 21.99 33.03
C ALA A 405 -3.94 22.73 32.31
N GLN A 406 -5.17 22.63 32.84
CA GLN A 406 -6.35 23.38 32.36
C GLN A 406 -6.10 24.89 32.38
#